data_AF-A0A0S6V1G7-F1
#
_entry.id   AF-A0A0S6V1G7-F1
#
_cell.length_a   1.000
_cell.length_b   1.000
_cell.length_c   1.000
_cell.angle_alpha   90.00
_cell.angle_beta   90.00
_cell.angle_gamma   90.00
#
_symmetry.space_group_name_H-M   'P 1'
#
loop_
_entity.id
_entity.type
_entity.pdbx_description
1 polymer ?
#
loop_
_entity_poly.entity_id
_entity_poly.type
_entity_poly.pdbx_seq_one_letter_code
_entity_poly.pdbx_strand_id
1 'polypeptide(L)'
;MNAPTSYLLGVIAETCRMFQAKISSRIAPVCLLAAALAHVGLARAQQPSSQGERLLLGRMYAGGDLNRYMTQLRDEFFQLDADRDGKLTERDAALHALMEGPQARVSPLMLVMRYDLDGDAAVTEDEVRQVARYEQRSLFAQPAENRPPIGRLEEELARIVKTIMAFDADKDGKVSLMEAYKPAQTSARPSSHGYPQRVRDALTLDAATSGELPLANYQAAGEVLFRTIDADADGKISQQELTDFRRKAVDAENSAVRQKKLRDEAEIARKKQEAIDAERAACAIPKASDASKVVLLGAYETDALSSVTIGSQDNEVRAGRIVVEPGSEPLYVVIASYAPTIWQFSGAVERVERLVMTSSLTGPNAGDPRQPSLVGATGIPHDRITLLSRSNCFGYFSEAPSSASLQTAAFITNSAGKPPDVIATRYSIASFSIPSGTIESAVEQRQKLVIRKDEGTLNIIGNLANILIQSGPSRAKEEMDRFFPGGVTEIDPNAVIASAAVTPYDVLPSQAGLVQLLAKGRISQNRAGEFVVRQKIRFPARLTGAHAVTFLIMKGVPYPDGDPGHSCVIVEGSGESKGAGCPSR
;
A
#
# COMPACT_ATOMS: atom_id res chain seq x y z
N MET A 1 38.47 -36.52 12.09
CA MET A 1 39.92 -36.58 11.80
C MET A 1 40.16 -36.01 10.41
N ASN A 2 41.01 -34.97 10.35
CA ASN A 2 41.75 -34.35 9.23
C ASN A 2 41.04 -33.69 8.02
N ALA A 3 40.85 -32.37 8.17
CA ALA A 3 41.48 -31.22 7.46
C ALA A 3 41.24 -30.92 5.95
N PRO A 4 40.98 -29.62 5.65
CA PRO A 4 41.72 -28.83 4.64
C PRO A 4 42.04 -27.36 5.08
N THR A 5 43.02 -26.68 4.43
CA THR A 5 43.28 -25.20 4.36
C THR A 5 44.55 -24.96 3.49
N SER A 6 44.69 -24.08 2.46
CA SER A 6 44.53 -22.61 2.23
C SER A 6 45.89 -21.84 2.18
N TYR A 7 45.94 -20.79 1.32
CA TYR A 7 46.90 -19.65 1.21
C TYR A 7 48.06 -19.69 0.18
N LEU A 8 47.99 -18.80 -0.83
CA LEU A 8 49.10 -17.91 -1.26
C LEU A 8 48.61 -16.87 -2.29
N LEU A 9 48.27 -15.66 -1.82
CA LEU A 9 48.17 -14.43 -2.61
C LEU A 9 48.53 -13.27 -1.68
N GLY A 10 49.69 -12.67 -1.91
CA GLY A 10 50.20 -11.53 -1.15
C GLY A 10 51.70 -11.45 -1.26
N VAL A 11 52.19 -10.58 -2.14
CA VAL A 11 53.17 -9.50 -1.90
C VAL A 11 53.46 -8.90 -3.29
N ILE A 12 52.57 -7.98 -3.70
CA ILE A 12 52.84 -6.96 -4.72
C ILE A 12 52.99 -5.66 -3.92
N ALA A 13 54.21 -5.38 -3.45
CA ALA A 13 54.63 -4.07 -2.99
C ALA A 13 56.16 -4.05 -2.88
N GLU A 14 56.74 -2.95 -3.35
CA GLU A 14 58.14 -2.52 -3.19
C GLU A 14 59.18 -3.04 -4.21
N THR A 15 59.94 -2.08 -4.75
CA THR A 15 60.91 -2.16 -5.86
C THR A 15 60.25 -2.27 -7.24
N CYS A 16 60.07 -1.21 -8.05
CA CYS A 16 61.01 -0.18 -8.44
C CYS A 16 60.25 1.08 -8.90
N ARG A 17 60.06 2.03 -7.98
CA ARG A 17 60.10 3.46 -8.34
C ARG A 17 61.57 3.81 -8.57
N MET A 18 61.99 3.90 -9.82
CA MET A 18 63.06 4.78 -10.30
C MET A 18 63.28 4.47 -11.78
N PHE A 19 62.64 5.25 -12.66
CA PHE A 19 63.19 5.79 -13.90
C PHE A 19 62.05 6.45 -14.70
N GLN A 20 61.70 7.67 -14.28
CA GLN A 20 61.13 8.66 -15.21
C GLN A 20 62.30 9.32 -15.95
N ALA A 21 62.31 9.26 -17.29
CA ALA A 21 62.53 10.43 -18.16
C ALA A 21 62.84 10.05 -19.62
N LYS A 22 62.09 10.71 -20.53
CA LYS A 22 62.44 11.12 -21.91
C LYS A 22 62.43 10.09 -23.06
N ILE A 23 61.48 10.29 -23.99
CA ILE A 23 61.65 10.61 -25.45
C ILE A 23 60.31 10.27 -26.15
N SER A 24 59.46 11.27 -26.45
CA SER A 24 59.20 11.87 -27.77
C SER A 24 58.75 10.87 -28.86
N SER A 25 57.45 10.81 -29.22
CA SER A 25 56.72 11.65 -30.20
C SER A 25 56.71 11.09 -31.65
N ARG A 26 55.50 11.03 -32.22
CA ARG A 26 55.11 11.32 -33.63
C ARG A 26 55.02 10.18 -34.68
N ILE A 27 53.89 10.25 -35.41
CA ILE A 27 53.62 9.89 -36.83
C ILE A 27 53.03 8.48 -37.11
N ALA A 28 51.71 8.45 -37.35
CA ALA A 28 51.06 7.63 -38.38
C ALA A 28 51.24 8.32 -39.76
N PRO A 29 50.88 7.79 -40.97
CA PRO A 29 50.00 6.64 -41.26
C PRO A 29 50.35 5.83 -42.56
N VAL A 30 49.43 4.95 -42.98
CA VAL A 30 49.03 4.59 -44.37
C VAL A 30 49.42 3.21 -44.95
N CYS A 31 48.35 2.54 -45.43
CA CYS A 31 48.23 1.48 -46.44
C CYS A 31 48.61 0.03 -46.09
N LEU A 32 47.62 -0.88 -46.11
CA LEU A 32 47.35 -1.66 -47.32
C LEU A 32 46.05 -2.51 -47.24
N LEU A 33 45.25 -2.33 -48.29
CA LEU A 33 44.35 -3.24 -49.01
C LEU A 33 43.10 -3.89 -48.37
N ALA A 34 41.99 -3.40 -48.91
CA ALA A 34 40.71 -4.04 -49.19
C ALA A 34 40.77 -5.52 -49.62
N ALA A 35 39.82 -6.29 -49.11
CA ALA A 35 39.22 -7.41 -49.82
C ALA A 35 37.69 -7.31 -49.66
N ALA A 36 37.04 -7.01 -50.77
CA ALA A 36 35.59 -7.02 -50.92
C ALA A 36 35.10 -8.48 -50.94
N LEU A 37 34.09 -8.78 -50.13
CA LEU A 37 33.17 -9.89 -50.39
C LEU A 37 31.78 -9.31 -50.56
N ALA A 38 31.24 -9.53 -51.76
CA ALA A 38 29.92 -9.16 -52.20
C ALA A 38 28.87 -9.64 -51.19
N HIS A 39 28.11 -8.70 -50.63
CA HIS A 39 26.81 -9.00 -50.06
C HIS A 39 25.81 -9.09 -51.20
N VAL A 40 25.55 -10.30 -51.67
CA VAL A 40 24.26 -10.65 -52.25
C VAL A 40 23.22 -10.31 -51.18
N GLY A 41 22.35 -9.35 -51.47
CA GLY A 41 21.22 -9.02 -50.63
C GLY A 41 20.30 -10.23 -50.52
N LEU A 42 20.51 -11.05 -49.50
CA LEU A 42 19.50 -11.96 -49.00
C LEU A 42 18.35 -11.08 -48.52
N ALA A 43 17.28 -11.05 -49.31
CA ALA A 43 15.97 -10.61 -48.86
C ALA A 43 15.68 -11.37 -47.57
N ARG A 44 15.80 -10.66 -46.45
CA ARG A 44 15.48 -11.17 -45.13
C ARG A 44 13.98 -11.41 -45.19
N ALA A 45 13.55 -12.67 -45.21
CA ALA A 45 12.14 -13.03 -45.15
C ALA A 45 11.53 -12.33 -43.92
N GLN A 46 10.85 -11.22 -44.17
CA GLN A 46 10.21 -10.41 -43.14
C GLN A 46 9.03 -11.22 -42.63
N GLN A 47 9.02 -11.40 -41.31
CA GLN A 47 7.89 -11.99 -40.62
C GLN A 47 6.66 -11.08 -40.78
N PRO A 48 5.45 -11.60 -40.56
CA PRO A 48 4.30 -10.73 -40.35
C PRO A 48 4.60 -9.86 -39.12
N SER A 49 5.03 -8.65 -39.37
CA SER A 49 5.46 -7.66 -38.38
C SER A 49 4.25 -6.93 -37.77
N SER A 50 3.13 -6.91 -38.48
CA SER A 50 1.88 -6.26 -38.09
C SER A 50 0.78 -7.26 -37.68
N GLN A 51 -0.23 -6.78 -36.94
CA GLN A 51 -1.43 -7.58 -36.65
C GLN A 51 -2.21 -7.89 -37.93
N GLY A 52 -2.16 -7.00 -38.92
CA GLY A 52 -2.81 -7.15 -40.21
C GLY A 52 -2.23 -8.28 -41.03
N GLU A 53 -0.90 -8.46 -41.05
CA GLU A 53 -0.30 -9.59 -41.76
C GLU A 53 -0.67 -10.93 -41.11
N ARG A 54 -0.88 -10.97 -39.79
CA ARG A 54 -1.42 -12.16 -39.09
C ARG A 54 -2.87 -12.45 -39.47
N LEU A 55 -3.70 -11.42 -39.65
CA LEU A 55 -5.07 -11.56 -40.15
C LEU A 55 -5.07 -12.20 -41.55
N LEU A 56 -4.24 -11.67 -42.46
CA LEU A 56 -4.09 -12.18 -43.83
C LEU A 56 -3.57 -13.62 -43.86
N LEU A 57 -2.59 -13.96 -43.00
CA LEU A 57 -2.05 -15.31 -42.86
C LEU A 57 -3.11 -16.32 -42.39
N GLY A 58 -4.05 -15.89 -41.55
CA GLY A 58 -5.15 -16.74 -41.04
C GLY A 58 -6.12 -17.23 -42.13
N ARG A 59 -6.09 -16.61 -43.32
CA ARG A 59 -6.91 -16.99 -44.48
C ARG A 59 -6.22 -17.94 -45.44
N MET A 60 -4.92 -18.17 -45.26
CA MET A 60 -4.15 -19.11 -46.08
C MET A 60 -4.30 -20.53 -45.54
N TYR A 61 -4.47 -21.48 -46.45
CA TYR A 61 -4.52 -22.91 -46.15
C TYR A 61 -3.72 -23.70 -47.18
N ALA A 62 -3.24 -24.89 -46.79
CA ALA A 62 -2.42 -25.72 -47.65
C ALA A 62 -3.22 -26.22 -48.88
N GLY A 63 -2.60 -26.12 -50.06
CA GLY A 63 -3.23 -26.40 -51.35
C GLY A 63 -4.11 -25.26 -51.89
N GLY A 64 -4.13 -24.10 -51.24
CA GLY A 64 -4.80 -22.91 -51.74
C GLY A 64 -4.03 -22.26 -52.89
N ASP A 65 -4.74 -21.92 -53.97
CA ASP A 65 -4.21 -21.12 -55.08
C ASP A 65 -4.41 -19.62 -54.85
N LEU A 66 -3.57 -18.81 -55.51
CA LEU A 66 -3.61 -17.35 -55.36
C LEU A 66 -4.98 -16.75 -55.72
N ASN A 67 -5.64 -17.19 -56.79
CA ASN A 67 -6.91 -16.59 -57.22
C ASN A 67 -8.03 -16.80 -56.19
N ARG A 68 -8.09 -18.00 -55.61
CA ARG A 68 -9.04 -18.33 -54.55
C ARG A 68 -8.75 -17.53 -53.27
N TYR A 69 -7.48 -17.38 -52.90
CA TYR A 69 -7.07 -16.56 -51.77
C TYR A 69 -7.47 -15.08 -51.97
N MET A 70 -7.23 -14.52 -53.16
CA MET A 70 -7.57 -13.13 -53.48
C MET A 70 -9.09 -12.87 -53.50
N THR A 71 -9.88 -13.88 -53.88
CA THR A 71 -11.34 -13.84 -53.79
C THR A 71 -11.80 -13.81 -52.33
N GLN A 72 -11.20 -14.65 -51.48
CA GLN A 72 -11.52 -14.69 -50.05
C GLN A 72 -11.18 -13.37 -49.33
N LEU A 73 -10.04 -12.75 -49.66
CA LEU A 73 -9.68 -11.44 -49.11
C LEU A 73 -10.66 -10.35 -49.53
N ARG A 74 -11.16 -10.40 -50.77
CA ARG A 74 -12.19 -9.47 -51.25
C ARG A 74 -13.49 -9.63 -50.47
N ASP A 75 -13.93 -10.85 -50.24
CA ASP A 75 -15.16 -11.13 -49.48
C ASP A 75 -15.02 -10.68 -48.02
N GLU A 76 -13.86 -10.91 -47.40
CA GLU A 76 -13.58 -10.44 -46.04
C GLU A 76 -13.53 -8.91 -45.97
N PHE A 77 -12.91 -8.25 -46.94
CA PHE A 77 -12.87 -6.79 -46.99
C PHE A 77 -14.28 -6.20 -46.94
N PHE A 78 -15.23 -6.73 -47.71
CA PHE A 78 -16.62 -6.28 -47.69
C PHE A 78 -17.37 -6.59 -46.40
N GLN A 79 -16.89 -7.54 -45.59
CA GLN A 79 -17.42 -7.76 -44.24
C GLN A 79 -16.84 -6.75 -43.24
N LEU A 80 -15.59 -6.33 -43.45
CA LEU A 80 -14.90 -5.37 -42.60
C LEU A 80 -15.33 -3.92 -42.89
N ASP A 81 -15.61 -3.59 -44.15
CA ASP A 81 -16.13 -2.32 -44.63
C ASP A 81 -17.60 -2.16 -44.21
N ALA A 82 -17.82 -1.49 -43.08
CA ALA A 82 -19.09 -1.48 -42.39
C ALA A 82 -20.07 -0.52 -43.07
N ASP A 83 -19.57 0.61 -43.58
CA ASP A 83 -20.38 1.63 -44.25
C ASP A 83 -20.41 1.49 -45.79
N ARG A 84 -19.61 0.56 -46.33
CA ARG A 84 -19.53 0.20 -47.76
C ARG A 84 -18.99 1.33 -48.63
N ASP A 85 -18.13 2.17 -48.09
CA ASP A 85 -17.50 3.26 -48.82
C ASP A 85 -16.27 2.81 -49.65
N GLY A 86 -15.88 1.54 -49.55
CA GLY A 86 -14.79 0.93 -50.31
C GLY A 86 -13.41 1.09 -49.67
N LYS A 87 -13.32 1.58 -48.43
CA LYS A 87 -12.07 1.71 -47.65
C LYS A 87 -12.30 1.32 -46.19
N LEU A 88 -11.32 0.65 -45.58
CA LEU A 88 -11.36 0.41 -44.14
C LEU A 88 -10.79 1.62 -43.41
N THR A 89 -11.50 2.05 -42.37
CA THR A 89 -11.12 3.17 -41.49
C THR A 89 -11.49 2.87 -40.02
N GLU A 90 -11.06 3.71 -39.08
CA GLU A 90 -11.51 3.59 -37.68
C GLU A 90 -13.04 3.80 -37.54
N ARG A 91 -13.71 4.42 -38.52
CA ARG A 91 -15.17 4.56 -38.51
C ARG A 91 -15.87 3.22 -38.69
N ASP A 92 -15.31 2.33 -39.50
CA ASP A 92 -15.81 0.97 -39.67
C ASP A 92 -15.67 0.17 -38.37
N ALA A 93 -14.51 0.29 -37.71
CA ALA A 93 -14.29 -0.33 -36.41
C ALA A 93 -15.30 0.17 -35.36
N ALA A 94 -15.57 1.48 -35.36
CA ALA A 94 -16.56 2.08 -34.47
C ALA A 94 -17.99 1.64 -34.80
N LEU A 95 -18.35 1.55 -36.09
CA LEU A 95 -19.69 1.11 -36.52
C LEU A 95 -19.93 -0.36 -36.18
N HIS A 96 -18.96 -1.24 -36.44
CA HIS A 96 -19.03 -2.64 -35.98
C HIS A 96 -19.16 -2.72 -34.46
N ALA A 97 -18.44 -1.89 -33.70
CA ALA A 97 -18.53 -1.90 -32.24
C ALA A 97 -19.91 -1.44 -31.74
N LEU A 98 -20.52 -0.47 -32.41
CA LEU A 98 -21.89 -0.04 -32.16
C LEU A 98 -22.90 -1.14 -32.47
N MET A 99 -22.67 -1.95 -33.51
CA MET A 99 -23.55 -3.04 -33.90
C MET A 99 -23.39 -4.31 -33.05
N GLU A 100 -22.16 -4.63 -32.61
CA GLU A 100 -21.87 -5.77 -31.72
C GLU A 100 -22.23 -5.46 -30.25
N GLY A 101 -22.17 -4.19 -29.83
CA GLY A 101 -22.43 -3.76 -28.46
C GLY A 101 -23.79 -4.22 -27.88
N PRO A 102 -24.92 -4.08 -28.60
CA PRO A 102 -26.22 -4.60 -28.16
C PRO A 102 -26.22 -6.10 -27.87
N GLN A 103 -25.56 -6.92 -28.69
CA GLN A 103 -25.48 -8.37 -28.49
C GLN A 103 -24.59 -8.71 -27.29
N ALA A 104 -23.44 -8.05 -27.17
CA ALA A 104 -22.50 -8.24 -26.06
C ALA A 104 -23.11 -7.88 -24.70
N ARG A 105 -24.05 -6.92 -24.65
CA ARG A 105 -24.78 -6.54 -23.41
C ARG A 105 -25.80 -7.58 -22.97
N VAL A 106 -26.29 -8.42 -23.87
CA VAL A 106 -27.33 -9.43 -23.56
C VAL A 106 -26.73 -10.71 -23.00
N SER A 107 -25.50 -11.09 -23.39
CA SER A 107 -24.89 -12.36 -22.96
C SER A 107 -24.71 -12.50 -21.44
N PRO A 108 -24.19 -11.50 -20.70
CA PRO A 108 -24.06 -11.59 -19.24
C PRO A 108 -25.41 -11.61 -18.52
N LEU A 109 -26.42 -10.90 -19.05
CA LEU A 109 -27.77 -10.91 -18.49
C LEU A 109 -28.41 -12.30 -18.61
N MET A 110 -28.24 -12.96 -19.77
CA MET A 110 -28.68 -14.34 -19.96
C MET A 110 -27.96 -15.33 -19.04
N LEU A 111 -26.73 -15.01 -18.62
CA LEU A 111 -25.99 -15.85 -17.67
C LEU A 111 -26.61 -15.76 -16.27
N VAL A 112 -26.87 -14.55 -15.76
CA VAL A 112 -27.55 -14.36 -14.47
C VAL A 112 -28.90 -15.08 -14.48
N MET A 113 -29.74 -14.84 -15.50
CA MET A 113 -31.05 -15.49 -15.63
C MET A 113 -31.00 -17.02 -15.73
N ARG A 114 -29.90 -17.60 -16.21
CA ARG A 114 -29.75 -19.06 -16.32
C ARG A 114 -29.40 -19.70 -14.97
N TYR A 115 -28.67 -18.97 -14.13
CA TYR A 115 -28.16 -19.48 -12.85
C TYR A 115 -29.03 -19.08 -11.65
N ASP A 116 -29.89 -18.08 -11.79
CA ASP A 116 -30.87 -17.62 -10.81
C ASP A 116 -31.95 -18.70 -10.63
N LEU A 117 -31.88 -19.45 -9.53
CA LEU A 117 -32.76 -20.58 -9.27
C LEU A 117 -34.00 -20.17 -8.48
N ASP A 118 -33.92 -19.12 -7.69
CA ASP A 118 -35.02 -18.64 -6.84
C ASP A 118 -35.80 -17.46 -7.45
N GLY A 119 -35.31 -16.89 -8.55
CA GLY A 119 -35.95 -15.86 -9.35
C GLY A 119 -35.82 -14.46 -8.76
N ASP A 120 -34.83 -14.22 -7.90
CA ASP A 120 -34.64 -12.92 -7.22
C ASP A 120 -33.87 -11.89 -8.07
N ALA A 121 -33.51 -12.24 -9.31
CA ALA A 121 -32.74 -11.44 -10.26
C ALA A 121 -31.29 -11.15 -9.79
N ALA A 122 -30.78 -11.96 -8.88
CA ALA A 122 -29.38 -12.07 -8.53
C ALA A 122 -28.95 -13.55 -8.55
N VAL A 123 -27.64 -13.79 -8.51
CA VAL A 123 -27.10 -15.15 -8.45
C VAL A 123 -26.05 -15.25 -7.38
N THR A 124 -26.21 -16.22 -6.49
CA THR A 124 -25.24 -16.56 -5.45
C THR A 124 -24.28 -17.66 -5.91
N GLU A 125 -23.15 -17.80 -5.20
CA GLU A 125 -22.19 -18.87 -5.47
C GLU A 125 -22.82 -20.28 -5.41
N ASP A 126 -23.73 -20.49 -4.47
CA ASP A 126 -24.37 -21.79 -4.26
C ASP A 126 -25.28 -22.17 -5.43
N GLU A 127 -26.04 -21.21 -5.96
CA GLU A 127 -26.87 -21.42 -7.15
C GLU A 127 -26.02 -21.74 -8.38
N VAL A 128 -24.88 -21.04 -8.56
CA VAL A 128 -23.92 -21.36 -9.62
C VAL A 128 -23.44 -22.81 -9.52
N ARG A 129 -23.04 -23.23 -8.32
CA ARG A 129 -22.56 -24.61 -8.07
C ARG A 129 -23.65 -25.63 -8.35
N GLN A 130 -24.90 -25.33 -7.98
CA GLN A 130 -26.02 -26.24 -8.14
C GLN A 130 -26.40 -26.46 -9.61
N VAL A 131 -26.51 -25.39 -10.39
CA VAL A 131 -26.79 -25.48 -11.84
C VAL A 131 -25.63 -26.13 -12.58
N ALA A 132 -24.38 -25.75 -12.29
CA ALA A 132 -23.21 -26.34 -12.96
C ALA A 132 -23.11 -27.86 -12.73
N ARG A 133 -23.40 -28.33 -11.51
CA ARG A 133 -23.50 -29.77 -11.22
C ARG A 133 -24.65 -30.43 -11.97
N TYR A 134 -25.80 -29.78 -12.05
CA TYR A 134 -26.96 -30.29 -12.79
C TYR A 134 -26.65 -30.43 -14.29
N GLU A 135 -25.95 -29.49 -14.91
CA GLU A 135 -25.57 -29.54 -16.32
C GLU A 135 -24.57 -30.66 -16.62
N GLN A 136 -23.65 -30.91 -15.69
CA GLN A 136 -22.65 -31.97 -15.80
C GLN A 136 -23.20 -33.37 -15.46
N ARG A 137 -24.50 -33.52 -15.12
CA ARG A 137 -25.12 -34.83 -14.80
C ARG A 137 -24.95 -35.88 -15.90
N SER A 138 -24.90 -35.45 -17.16
CA SER A 138 -24.73 -36.34 -18.32
C SER A 138 -23.32 -36.95 -18.39
N LEU A 139 -22.31 -36.31 -17.81
CA LEU A 139 -20.96 -36.86 -17.69
C LEU A 139 -20.92 -38.04 -16.69
N PHE A 140 -21.77 -38.03 -15.68
CA PHE A 140 -21.92 -39.15 -14.73
C PHE A 140 -22.68 -40.35 -15.31
N ALA A 141 -23.46 -40.14 -16.38
CA ALA A 141 -24.13 -41.22 -17.11
C ALA A 141 -23.18 -41.99 -18.07
N GLN A 142 -21.93 -41.53 -18.24
CA GLN A 142 -20.94 -42.21 -19.09
C GLN A 142 -20.31 -43.43 -18.37
N PRO A 143 -19.89 -44.47 -19.13
CA PRO A 143 -19.15 -45.61 -18.61
C PRO A 143 -17.88 -45.16 -17.86
N ALA A 144 -17.49 -45.91 -16.82
CA ALA A 144 -16.42 -45.53 -15.90
C ALA A 144 -15.07 -45.23 -16.58
N GLU A 145 -14.79 -45.83 -17.74
CA GLU A 145 -13.55 -45.60 -18.52
C GLU A 145 -13.43 -44.18 -19.11
N ASN A 146 -14.54 -43.47 -19.32
CA ASN A 146 -14.55 -42.11 -19.88
C ASN A 146 -14.89 -41.02 -18.83
N ARG A 147 -15.05 -41.39 -17.56
CA ARG A 147 -15.34 -40.40 -16.51
C ARG A 147 -14.08 -39.58 -16.18
N PRO A 148 -14.14 -38.25 -16.22
CA PRO A 148 -13.04 -37.42 -15.74
C PRO A 148 -12.81 -37.69 -14.23
N PRO A 149 -11.54 -37.63 -13.76
CA PRO A 149 -11.23 -37.74 -12.33
C PRO A 149 -11.99 -36.70 -11.51
N ILE A 150 -12.45 -37.08 -10.32
CA ILE A 150 -13.25 -36.21 -9.42
C ILE A 150 -12.59 -34.83 -9.20
N GLY A 151 -11.26 -34.79 -9.08
CA GLY A 151 -10.52 -33.53 -8.93
C GLY A 151 -10.62 -32.57 -10.13
N ARG A 152 -10.69 -33.06 -11.37
CA ARG A 152 -10.87 -32.20 -12.56
C ARG A 152 -12.27 -31.58 -12.61
N LEU A 153 -13.27 -32.27 -12.06
CA LEU A 153 -14.63 -31.76 -11.99
C LEU A 153 -14.73 -30.61 -11.00
N GLU A 154 -14.10 -30.75 -9.83
CA GLU A 154 -14.04 -29.69 -8.83
C GLU A 154 -13.27 -28.47 -9.35
N GLU A 155 -12.19 -28.67 -10.10
CA GLU A 155 -11.47 -27.59 -10.80
C GLU A 155 -12.33 -26.89 -11.85
N GLU A 156 -13.18 -27.63 -12.57
CA GLU A 156 -14.09 -27.05 -13.56
C GLU A 156 -15.23 -26.27 -12.91
N LEU A 157 -15.84 -26.82 -11.85
CA LEU A 157 -16.84 -26.13 -11.03
C LEU A 157 -16.27 -24.84 -10.42
N ALA A 158 -15.05 -24.90 -9.87
CA ALA A 158 -14.37 -23.73 -9.33
C ALA A 158 -14.10 -22.67 -10.40
N ARG A 159 -13.76 -23.07 -11.64
CA ARG A 159 -13.59 -22.14 -12.77
C ARG A 159 -14.91 -21.47 -13.16
N ILE A 160 -16.02 -22.22 -13.22
CA ILE A 160 -17.35 -21.68 -13.54
C ILE A 160 -17.78 -20.67 -12.48
N VAL A 161 -17.72 -21.06 -11.20
CA VAL A 161 -18.03 -20.17 -10.06
C VAL A 161 -17.20 -18.90 -10.12
N LYS A 162 -15.87 -19.03 -10.28
CA LYS A 162 -14.98 -17.88 -10.37
C LYS A 162 -15.31 -16.95 -11.55
N THR A 163 -15.76 -17.50 -12.67
CA THR A 163 -16.10 -16.70 -13.87
C THR A 163 -17.38 -15.90 -13.66
N ILE A 164 -18.38 -16.48 -13.00
CA ILE A 164 -19.66 -15.82 -12.74
C ILE A 164 -19.52 -14.82 -11.58
N MET A 165 -18.91 -15.23 -10.47
CA MET A 165 -18.68 -14.33 -9.32
C MET A 165 -17.68 -13.21 -9.61
N ALA A 166 -16.98 -13.22 -10.76
CA ALA A 166 -16.16 -12.09 -11.18
C ALA A 166 -16.97 -10.84 -11.54
N PHE A 167 -18.29 -10.98 -11.75
CA PHE A 167 -19.19 -9.87 -12.00
C PHE A 167 -19.67 -9.17 -10.71
N ASP A 168 -19.50 -9.78 -9.54
CA ASP A 168 -19.82 -9.21 -8.21
C ASP A 168 -18.88 -8.02 -7.94
N ALA A 169 -19.40 -6.81 -8.17
CA ALA A 169 -18.58 -5.60 -8.21
C ALA A 169 -18.52 -4.93 -6.84
N ASP A 170 -19.60 -5.01 -6.07
CA ASP A 170 -19.66 -4.46 -4.71
C ASP A 170 -19.26 -5.46 -3.62
N LYS A 171 -19.00 -6.72 -3.99
CA LYS A 171 -18.53 -7.81 -3.14
C LYS A 171 -19.55 -8.19 -2.07
N ASP A 172 -20.82 -8.08 -2.39
CA ASP A 172 -21.91 -8.46 -1.49
C ASP A 172 -22.19 -9.98 -1.49
N GLY A 173 -21.48 -10.75 -2.33
CA GLY A 173 -21.56 -12.20 -2.40
C GLY A 173 -22.60 -12.73 -3.37
N LYS A 174 -23.24 -11.85 -4.15
CA LYS A 174 -24.16 -12.19 -5.24
C LYS A 174 -23.86 -11.35 -6.48
N VAL A 175 -24.38 -11.78 -7.62
CA VAL A 175 -24.24 -11.08 -8.90
C VAL A 175 -25.62 -10.64 -9.35
N SER A 176 -25.93 -9.36 -9.18
CA SER A 176 -27.19 -8.80 -9.67
C SER A 176 -27.17 -8.57 -11.19
N LEU A 177 -28.36 -8.45 -11.81
CA LEU A 177 -28.47 -8.04 -13.22
C LEU A 177 -27.73 -6.73 -13.53
N MET A 178 -27.73 -5.77 -12.59
CA MET A 178 -27.05 -4.49 -12.75
C MET A 178 -25.53 -4.64 -12.75
N GLU A 179 -25.02 -5.55 -11.93
CA GLU A 179 -23.59 -5.86 -11.87
C GLU A 179 -23.12 -6.69 -13.05
N ALA A 180 -23.94 -7.60 -13.58
CA ALA A 180 -23.65 -8.26 -14.85
C ALA A 180 -23.68 -7.28 -16.04
N TYR A 181 -24.51 -6.23 -15.97
CA TYR A 181 -24.66 -5.23 -17.03
C TYR A 181 -23.57 -4.14 -17.03
N LYS A 182 -23.09 -3.71 -15.86
CA LYS A 182 -22.08 -2.64 -15.73
C LYS A 182 -20.76 -2.92 -16.49
N PRO A 183 -20.12 -4.09 -16.35
CA PRO A 183 -18.93 -4.45 -17.13
C PRO A 183 -19.20 -4.54 -18.63
N ALA A 184 -20.43 -4.87 -19.06
CA ALA A 184 -20.77 -4.89 -20.47
C ALA A 184 -20.93 -3.48 -21.09
N GLN A 185 -21.14 -2.44 -20.26
CA GLN A 185 -21.13 -1.04 -20.70
C GLN A 185 -19.72 -0.43 -20.69
N THR A 186 -18.93 -0.69 -19.64
CA THR A 186 -17.60 -0.07 -19.46
C THR A 186 -16.46 -0.86 -20.11
N SER A 187 -16.68 -2.15 -20.31
CA SER A 187 -15.80 -3.07 -21.02
C SER A 187 -16.59 -3.79 -22.09
N ALA A 188 -16.93 -3.06 -23.15
CA ALA A 188 -16.78 -3.62 -24.49
C ALA A 188 -15.28 -3.94 -24.66
N ARG A 189 -14.78 -4.96 -23.96
CA ARG A 189 -13.53 -5.61 -24.36
C ARG A 189 -13.86 -6.10 -25.76
N PRO A 190 -13.30 -5.49 -26.82
CA PRO A 190 -13.58 -5.95 -28.16
C PRO A 190 -13.28 -7.43 -28.11
N SER A 191 -14.25 -8.24 -28.53
CA SER A 191 -13.97 -9.65 -28.73
C SER A 191 -12.68 -9.67 -29.55
N SER A 192 -11.65 -10.35 -29.06
CA SER A 192 -10.31 -10.30 -29.69
C SER A 192 -10.31 -10.82 -31.13
N HIS A 193 -11.46 -11.30 -31.60
CA HIS A 193 -11.73 -11.88 -32.89
C HIS A 193 -12.94 -11.26 -33.61
N GLY A 194 -13.58 -10.22 -33.06
CA GLY A 194 -14.76 -9.53 -33.64
C GLY A 194 -14.39 -8.61 -34.78
N TYR A 195 -15.39 -8.15 -35.54
CA TYR A 195 -15.18 -7.28 -36.69
C TYR A 195 -14.46 -5.96 -36.33
N PRO A 196 -14.73 -5.29 -35.18
CA PRO A 196 -14.02 -4.07 -34.81
C PRO A 196 -12.52 -4.26 -34.67
N GLN A 197 -12.10 -5.38 -34.08
CA GLN A 197 -10.68 -5.66 -33.89
C GLN A 197 -10.02 -6.04 -35.21
N ARG A 198 -10.70 -6.81 -36.07
CA ARG A 198 -10.16 -7.18 -37.40
C ARG A 198 -9.97 -5.97 -38.32
N VAL A 199 -10.86 -4.96 -38.25
CA VAL A 199 -10.67 -3.69 -38.96
C VAL A 199 -9.39 -3.00 -38.46
N ARG A 200 -9.22 -2.88 -37.14
CA ARG A 200 -8.01 -2.27 -36.55
C ARG A 200 -6.74 -3.04 -36.90
N ASP A 201 -6.80 -4.37 -36.87
CA ASP A 201 -5.69 -5.22 -37.26
C ASP A 201 -5.35 -5.00 -38.75
N ALA A 202 -6.34 -4.96 -39.64
CA ALA A 202 -6.13 -4.64 -41.06
C ALA A 202 -5.47 -3.26 -41.26
N LEU A 203 -5.86 -2.24 -40.48
CA LEU A 203 -5.26 -0.90 -40.52
C LEU A 203 -3.79 -0.87 -40.05
N THR A 204 -3.27 -1.94 -39.42
CA THR A 204 -1.84 -2.04 -39.08
C THR A 204 -0.97 -2.52 -40.25
N LEU A 205 -1.56 -2.90 -41.39
CA LEU A 205 -0.80 -3.22 -42.59
C LEU A 205 -0.01 -2.01 -43.09
N ASP A 206 1.23 -2.22 -43.52
CA ASP A 206 2.07 -1.15 -44.09
C ASP A 206 1.46 -0.48 -45.33
N ALA A 207 0.51 -1.16 -45.98
CA ALA A 207 -0.24 -0.65 -47.13
C ALA A 207 -1.35 0.36 -46.74
N ALA A 208 -1.62 0.54 -45.44
CA ALA A 208 -2.54 1.56 -44.93
C ALA A 208 -1.85 2.93 -44.94
N THR A 209 -2.45 3.90 -45.62
CA THR A 209 -1.91 5.26 -45.73
C THR A 209 -2.83 6.22 -45.00
N SER A 210 -2.28 7.02 -44.07
CA SER A 210 -3.05 8.01 -43.30
C SER A 210 -4.28 7.46 -42.57
N GLY A 211 -4.23 6.19 -42.13
CA GLY A 211 -5.32 5.55 -41.39
C GLY A 211 -6.48 5.05 -42.26
N GLU A 212 -6.31 5.02 -43.58
CA GLU A 212 -7.25 4.45 -44.53
C GLU A 212 -6.60 3.27 -45.28
N LEU A 213 -7.39 2.23 -45.55
CA LEU A 213 -6.95 1.07 -46.30
C LEU A 213 -7.98 0.70 -47.39
N PRO A 214 -7.75 1.11 -48.66
CA PRO A 214 -8.63 0.74 -49.76
C PRO A 214 -8.46 -0.74 -50.15
N LEU A 215 -9.49 -1.32 -50.78
CA LEU A 215 -9.51 -2.74 -51.20
C LEU A 215 -8.26 -3.15 -51.98
N ALA A 216 -7.80 -2.31 -52.91
CA ALA A 216 -6.63 -2.60 -53.73
C ALA A 216 -5.35 -2.79 -52.90
N ASN A 217 -5.18 -1.98 -51.85
CA ASN A 217 -4.03 -2.05 -50.95
C ASN A 217 -4.12 -3.26 -50.02
N TYR A 218 -5.33 -3.58 -49.53
CA TYR A 218 -5.58 -4.78 -48.73
C TYR A 218 -5.26 -6.06 -49.51
N GLN A 219 -5.71 -6.14 -50.76
CA GLN A 219 -5.43 -7.25 -51.66
C GLN A 219 -3.94 -7.33 -52.02
N ALA A 220 -3.29 -6.20 -52.32
CA ALA A 220 -1.86 -6.16 -52.62
C ALA A 220 -1.00 -6.64 -51.45
N ALA A 221 -1.34 -6.27 -50.20
CA ALA A 221 -0.66 -6.77 -49.01
C ALA A 221 -0.80 -8.30 -48.86
N GLY A 222 -1.99 -8.82 -49.13
CA GLY A 222 -2.24 -10.26 -49.15
C GLY A 222 -1.44 -11.00 -50.21
N GLU A 223 -1.35 -10.45 -51.42
CA GLU A 223 -0.56 -11.03 -52.51
C GLU A 223 0.94 -11.06 -52.20
N VAL A 224 1.48 -9.98 -51.63
CA VAL A 224 2.88 -9.92 -51.18
C VAL A 224 3.16 -11.00 -50.13
N LEU A 225 2.26 -11.15 -49.16
CA LEU A 225 2.40 -12.19 -48.13
C LEU A 225 2.31 -13.60 -48.73
N PHE A 226 1.38 -13.83 -49.66
CA PHE A 226 1.21 -15.12 -50.35
C PHE A 226 2.50 -15.53 -51.07
N ARG A 227 3.06 -14.61 -51.87
CA ARG A 227 4.32 -14.82 -52.60
C ARG A 227 5.54 -14.95 -51.70
N THR A 228 5.47 -14.46 -50.46
CA THR A 228 6.54 -14.65 -49.47
C THR A 228 6.54 -16.06 -48.89
N ILE A 229 5.37 -16.71 -48.89
CA ILE A 229 5.17 -18.07 -48.36
C ILE A 229 5.33 -19.12 -49.46
N ASP A 230 4.81 -18.84 -50.67
CA ASP A 230 5.04 -19.61 -51.91
C ASP A 230 6.50 -19.44 -52.34
N ALA A 231 7.37 -20.28 -51.79
CA ALA A 231 8.81 -20.18 -51.92
C ALA A 231 9.33 -20.80 -53.22
N ASP A 232 8.60 -21.78 -53.78
CA ASP A 232 8.91 -22.40 -55.06
C ASP A 232 8.23 -21.73 -56.28
N ALA A 233 7.36 -20.73 -56.03
CA ALA A 233 6.67 -19.92 -57.01
C ALA A 233 5.77 -20.74 -57.96
N ASP A 234 5.23 -21.86 -57.48
CA ASP A 234 4.32 -22.72 -58.23
C ASP A 234 2.87 -22.20 -58.25
N GLY A 235 2.59 -21.10 -57.52
CA GLY A 235 1.29 -20.45 -57.42
C GLY A 235 0.35 -21.10 -56.40
N LYS A 236 0.85 -22.03 -55.56
CA LYS A 236 0.11 -22.72 -54.52
C LYS A 236 0.93 -22.75 -53.23
N ILE A 237 0.25 -22.65 -52.08
CA ILE A 237 0.93 -22.82 -50.79
C ILE A 237 0.94 -24.30 -50.41
N SER A 238 2.12 -24.93 -50.37
CA SER A 238 2.28 -26.29 -49.86
C SER A 238 2.16 -26.35 -48.33
N GLN A 239 1.87 -27.54 -47.80
CA GLN A 239 1.83 -27.77 -46.35
C GLN A 239 3.20 -27.49 -45.69
N GLN A 240 4.30 -27.72 -46.42
CA GLN A 240 5.66 -27.58 -45.92
C GLN A 240 6.07 -26.10 -45.81
N GLU A 241 5.79 -25.31 -46.84
CA GLU A 241 6.05 -23.85 -46.84
C GLU A 241 5.30 -23.12 -45.73
N LEU A 242 4.01 -23.43 -45.56
CA LEU A 242 3.19 -22.84 -44.51
C LEU A 242 3.71 -23.21 -43.11
N THR A 243 4.20 -24.44 -42.94
CA THR A 243 4.77 -24.91 -41.66
C THR A 243 6.11 -24.25 -41.36
N ASP A 244 6.97 -24.10 -42.36
CA ASP A 244 8.30 -23.50 -42.20
C ASP A 244 8.23 -22.00 -41.93
N PHE A 245 7.27 -21.30 -42.55
CA PHE A 245 6.96 -19.90 -42.23
C PHE A 245 6.48 -19.74 -40.78
N ARG A 246 5.51 -20.57 -40.34
CA ARG A 246 4.97 -20.53 -38.97
C ARG A 246 6.02 -20.85 -37.91
N ARG A 247 6.90 -21.81 -38.16
CA ARG A 247 7.96 -22.20 -37.22
C ARG A 247 8.94 -21.05 -36.94
N LYS A 248 9.38 -20.36 -37.99
CA LYS A 248 10.26 -19.18 -37.87
C LYS A 248 9.58 -18.06 -37.06
N ALA A 249 8.28 -17.83 -37.27
CA ALA A 249 7.51 -16.83 -36.53
C ALA A 249 7.44 -17.12 -35.02
N VAL A 250 7.14 -18.37 -34.65
CA VAL A 250 7.04 -18.80 -33.25
C VAL A 250 8.37 -18.67 -32.50
N ASP A 251 9.50 -19.04 -33.13
CA ASP A 251 10.81 -18.95 -32.49
C ASP A 251 11.24 -17.49 -32.22
N ALA A 252 10.96 -16.60 -33.17
CA ALA A 252 11.26 -15.17 -33.02
C ALA A 252 10.37 -14.51 -31.95
N GLU A 253 9.07 -14.79 -31.94
CA GLU A 253 8.12 -14.29 -30.93
C GLU A 253 8.51 -14.78 -29.53
N ASN A 254 8.80 -16.08 -29.37
CA ASN A 254 9.24 -16.65 -28.10
C ASN A 254 10.53 -15.98 -27.58
N SER A 255 11.46 -15.64 -28.46
CA SER A 255 12.70 -14.96 -28.08
C SER A 255 12.47 -13.51 -27.63
N ALA A 256 11.60 -12.76 -28.33
CA ALA A 256 11.26 -11.39 -27.99
C ALA A 256 10.45 -11.30 -26.68
N VAL A 257 9.47 -12.21 -26.51
CA VAL A 257 8.69 -12.34 -25.27
C VAL A 257 9.60 -12.68 -24.10
N ARG A 258 10.55 -13.61 -24.26
CA ARG A 258 11.52 -13.97 -23.23
C ARG A 258 12.43 -12.79 -22.86
N GLN A 259 12.93 -12.04 -23.84
CA GLN A 259 13.74 -10.85 -23.58
C GLN A 259 12.95 -9.74 -22.87
N LYS A 260 11.70 -9.50 -23.27
CA LYS A 260 10.82 -8.53 -22.60
C LYS A 260 10.58 -8.91 -21.14
N LYS A 261 10.22 -10.17 -20.89
CA LYS A 261 10.00 -10.69 -19.53
C LYS A 261 11.24 -10.50 -18.64
N LEU A 262 12.43 -10.80 -19.14
CA LEU A 262 13.68 -10.60 -18.38
C LEU A 262 13.96 -9.13 -18.07
N ARG A 263 13.64 -8.20 -18.99
CA ARG A 263 13.78 -6.76 -18.75
C ARG A 263 12.79 -6.27 -17.69
N ASP A 264 11.54 -6.72 -17.79
CA ASP A 264 10.48 -6.36 -16.84
C ASP A 264 10.84 -6.89 -15.43
N GLU A 265 11.33 -8.14 -15.32
CA GLU A 265 11.81 -8.73 -14.07
C GLU A 265 13.01 -7.97 -13.49
N ALA A 266 13.98 -7.57 -14.33
CA ALA A 266 15.13 -6.79 -13.89
C ALA A 266 14.74 -5.38 -13.42
N GLU A 267 13.77 -4.73 -14.07
CA GLU A 267 13.27 -3.43 -13.65
C GLU A 267 12.52 -3.52 -12.31
N ILE A 268 11.68 -4.55 -12.13
CA ILE A 268 11.00 -4.82 -10.86
C ILE A 268 12.02 -5.06 -9.75
N ALA A 269 13.05 -5.86 -10.01
CA ALA A 269 14.12 -6.14 -9.05
C ALA A 269 14.88 -4.86 -8.68
N ARG A 270 15.21 -3.99 -9.66
CA ARG A 270 15.87 -2.71 -9.40
C ARG A 270 15.01 -1.79 -8.54
N LYS A 271 13.73 -1.58 -8.90
CA LYS A 271 12.79 -0.75 -8.12
C LYS A 271 12.61 -1.28 -6.70
N LYS A 272 12.57 -2.61 -6.53
CA LYS A 272 12.49 -3.25 -5.21
C LYS A 272 13.75 -2.98 -4.39
N GLN A 273 14.93 -3.05 -5.00
CA GLN A 273 16.19 -2.75 -4.31
C GLN A 273 16.28 -1.27 -3.91
N GLU A 274 15.93 -0.35 -4.81
CA GLU A 274 15.87 1.09 -4.52
C GLU A 274 14.92 1.39 -3.35
N ALA A 275 13.75 0.73 -3.30
CA ALA A 275 12.81 0.87 -2.19
C ALA A 275 13.37 0.35 -0.86
N ILE A 276 14.08 -0.79 -0.86
CA ILE A 276 14.73 -1.34 0.34
C ILE A 276 15.85 -0.42 0.83
N ASP A 277 16.65 0.14 -0.08
CA ASP A 277 17.75 1.03 0.28
C ASP A 277 17.23 2.38 0.82
N ALA A 278 16.16 2.92 0.23
CA ALA A 278 15.47 4.09 0.76
C ALA A 278 14.85 3.85 2.14
N GLU A 279 14.27 2.67 2.37
CA GLU A 279 13.72 2.27 3.67
C GLU A 279 14.82 2.16 4.74
N ARG A 280 15.97 1.57 4.41
CA ARG A 280 17.13 1.52 5.31
C ARG A 280 17.66 2.90 5.64
N ALA A 281 17.75 3.79 4.65
CA ALA A 281 18.20 5.16 4.85
C ALA A 281 17.27 5.96 5.76
N ALA A 282 15.95 5.78 5.64
CA ALA A 282 14.96 6.46 6.48
C ALA A 282 15.03 6.07 7.96
N CYS A 283 15.55 4.88 8.27
CA CYS A 283 15.73 4.35 9.61
C CYS A 283 17.18 4.37 10.11
N ALA A 284 18.08 5.01 9.37
CA ALA A 284 19.49 5.11 9.74
C ALA A 284 19.65 5.97 11.00
N ILE A 285 20.37 5.43 12.00
CA ILE A 285 20.76 6.16 13.20
C ILE A 285 22.28 6.28 13.28
N PRO A 286 22.82 7.39 13.83
CA PRO A 286 24.26 7.54 14.03
C PRO A 286 24.80 6.50 15.01
N LYS A 287 26.05 6.09 14.81
CA LYS A 287 26.74 5.22 15.77
C LYS A 287 26.94 5.91 17.12
N ALA A 288 26.82 5.13 18.19
CA ALA A 288 27.17 5.57 19.53
C ALA A 288 28.69 5.63 19.70
N SER A 289 29.19 6.51 20.57
CA SER A 289 30.62 6.55 20.86
C SER A 289 31.05 5.36 21.74
N ASP A 290 32.33 4.98 21.66
CA ASP A 290 32.85 3.88 22.49
C ASP A 290 32.75 4.20 23.99
N ALA A 291 32.80 5.49 24.36
CA ALA A 291 32.68 5.96 25.75
C ALA A 291 31.22 6.12 26.23
N SER A 292 30.23 6.14 25.34
CA SER A 292 28.84 6.39 25.73
C SER A 292 28.18 5.18 26.37
N LYS A 293 27.31 5.42 27.35
CA LYS A 293 26.30 4.46 27.79
C LYS A 293 25.05 4.56 26.93
N VAL A 294 24.59 3.44 26.39
CA VAL A 294 23.37 3.34 25.59
C VAL A 294 22.18 3.06 26.51
N VAL A 295 21.25 3.99 26.59
CA VAL A 295 20.03 3.88 27.40
C VAL A 295 18.83 3.72 26.48
N LEU A 296 18.11 2.61 26.62
CA LEU A 296 16.93 2.29 25.82
C LEU A 296 15.67 2.37 26.70
N LEU A 297 14.78 3.29 26.36
CA LEU A 297 13.55 3.58 27.10
C LEU A 297 12.32 3.16 26.30
N GLY A 298 11.40 2.45 26.94
CA GLY A 298 10.13 2.00 26.36
C GLY A 298 8.93 2.51 27.15
N ALA A 299 7.90 2.99 26.45
CA ALA A 299 6.62 3.31 27.08
C ALA A 299 5.43 3.12 26.12
N TYR A 300 4.24 2.85 26.65
CA TYR A 300 3.02 3.00 25.84
C TYR A 300 2.66 4.49 25.77
N GLU A 301 2.57 5.14 26.92
CA GLU A 301 2.16 6.53 27.05
C GLU A 301 2.78 7.20 28.29
N THR A 302 2.52 8.49 28.47
CA THR A 302 2.92 9.24 29.67
C THR A 302 1.70 9.72 30.44
N ASP A 303 1.88 9.99 31.73
CA ASP A 303 0.83 10.36 32.68
C ASP A 303 0.26 11.78 32.42
N ALA A 304 0.90 12.60 31.58
CA ALA A 304 0.53 13.99 31.32
C ALA A 304 0.28 14.27 29.83
N LEU A 305 -0.65 15.17 29.56
CA LEU A 305 -0.91 15.73 28.24
C LEU A 305 0.00 16.92 27.95
N SER A 306 0.32 17.15 26.68
CA SER A 306 1.01 18.36 26.23
C SER A 306 0.01 19.50 26.01
N SER A 307 0.38 20.74 26.32
CA SER A 307 -0.40 21.94 25.92
C SER A 307 -0.20 22.34 24.45
N VAL A 308 0.74 21.69 23.75
CA VAL A 308 1.02 21.88 22.32
C VAL A 308 0.90 20.56 21.55
N THR A 309 0.54 20.65 20.26
CA THR A 309 0.49 19.53 19.33
C THR A 309 1.69 19.50 18.39
N ILE A 310 1.96 18.34 17.81
CA ILE A 310 2.91 18.11 16.72
C ILE A 310 2.10 17.75 15.46
N GLY A 311 2.28 18.53 14.39
CA GLY A 311 1.62 18.33 13.10
C GLY A 311 0.19 18.88 13.04
N SER A 312 -0.78 18.16 13.62
CA SER A 312 -2.22 18.47 13.50
C SER A 312 -2.88 18.72 14.85
N GLN A 313 -3.89 19.59 14.87
CA GLN A 313 -4.77 19.83 16.03
C GLN A 313 -5.62 18.61 16.43
N ASP A 314 -5.70 17.57 15.59
CA ASP A 314 -6.41 16.31 15.89
C ASP A 314 -5.51 15.24 16.55
N ASN A 315 -4.20 15.47 16.63
CA ASN A 315 -3.31 14.54 17.33
C ASN A 315 -3.40 14.78 18.84
N GLU A 316 -3.46 13.73 19.66
CA GLU A 316 -3.14 13.83 21.08
C GLU A 316 -1.63 13.63 21.27
N VAL A 317 -0.95 14.66 21.77
CA VAL A 317 0.46 14.60 22.15
C VAL A 317 0.57 14.59 23.66
N ARG A 318 1.41 13.69 24.16
CA ARG A 318 1.69 13.54 25.59
C ARG A 318 2.99 14.21 25.99
N ALA A 319 3.18 14.44 27.28
CA ALA A 319 4.36 15.07 27.85
C ALA A 319 5.04 14.12 28.84
N GLY A 320 6.30 13.77 28.58
CA GLY A 320 7.13 12.95 29.46
C GLY A 320 8.32 13.72 29.98
N ARG A 321 8.80 13.40 31.19
CA ARG A 321 10.00 14.02 31.76
C ARG A 321 11.17 13.05 31.77
N ILE A 322 12.36 13.56 31.45
CA ILE A 322 13.62 12.83 31.59
C ILE A 322 14.58 13.66 32.42
N VAL A 323 15.04 13.08 33.52
CA VAL A 323 16.05 13.67 34.39
C VAL A 323 17.38 13.03 34.07
N VAL A 324 18.32 13.82 33.58
CA VAL A 324 19.68 13.37 33.32
C VAL A 324 20.49 13.54 34.60
N GLU A 325 20.86 12.42 35.20
CA GLU A 325 21.64 12.37 36.43
C GLU A 325 23.06 12.93 36.16
N PRO A 326 23.72 13.54 37.15
CA PRO A 326 25.13 13.91 37.02
C PRO A 326 26.04 12.69 36.75
N GLY A 327 27.13 12.90 36.01
CA GLY A 327 28.12 11.86 35.73
C GLY A 327 29.07 12.25 34.59
N SER A 328 30.16 11.49 34.44
CA SER A 328 31.22 11.79 33.46
C SER A 328 31.05 11.09 32.12
N GLU A 329 30.30 9.98 32.07
CA GLU A 329 30.10 9.21 30.84
C GLU A 329 29.02 9.87 29.95
N PRO A 330 29.25 10.00 28.63
CA PRO A 330 28.23 10.41 27.67
C PRO A 330 27.07 9.41 27.59
N LEU A 331 25.88 9.88 27.20
CA LEU A 331 24.67 9.09 27.09
C LEU A 331 24.13 9.10 25.65
N TYR A 332 23.97 7.91 25.08
CA TYR A 332 23.23 7.69 23.84
C TYR A 332 21.82 7.20 24.22
N VAL A 333 20.82 8.06 24.06
CA VAL A 333 19.46 7.81 24.55
C VAL A 333 18.56 7.44 23.38
N VAL A 334 17.86 6.31 23.51
CA VAL A 334 16.86 5.84 22.56
C VAL A 334 15.53 5.72 23.28
N ILE A 335 14.48 6.32 22.71
CA ILE A 335 13.13 6.29 23.28
C ILE A 335 12.14 5.75 22.26
N ALA A 336 11.40 4.72 22.64
CA ALA A 336 10.35 4.14 21.82
C ALA A 336 9.00 4.21 22.56
N SER A 337 8.10 5.09 22.10
CA SER A 337 6.76 5.25 22.66
C SER A 337 5.67 4.74 21.71
N TYR A 338 4.51 4.35 22.23
CA TYR A 338 3.33 4.15 21.37
C TYR A 338 2.69 5.48 20.99
N ALA A 339 2.33 6.28 22.00
CA ALA A 339 1.71 7.59 21.83
C ALA A 339 2.71 8.68 21.36
N PRO A 340 2.26 9.67 20.57
CA PRO A 340 3.05 10.86 20.26
C PRO A 340 3.46 11.57 21.55
N THR A 341 4.74 11.88 21.72
CA THR A 341 5.24 12.38 23.01
C THR A 341 6.31 13.46 22.82
N ILE A 342 6.20 14.52 23.62
CA ILE A 342 7.27 15.51 23.83
C ILE A 342 7.99 15.16 25.13
N TRP A 343 9.30 14.94 25.04
CA TRP A 343 10.16 14.63 26.18
C TRP A 343 10.88 15.87 26.70
N GLN A 344 10.65 16.23 27.95
CA GLN A 344 11.30 17.36 28.60
C GLN A 344 12.55 16.90 29.35
N PHE A 345 13.72 17.26 28.83
CA PHE A 345 15.00 16.93 29.45
C PHE A 345 15.42 18.00 30.44
N SER A 346 15.95 17.56 31.58
CA SER A 346 16.48 18.42 32.64
C SER A 346 17.67 17.75 33.33
N GLY A 347 18.39 18.49 34.19
CA GLY A 347 19.59 17.98 34.85
C GLY A 347 20.85 18.15 34.00
N ALA A 348 21.73 17.16 34.01
CA ALA A 348 23.04 17.15 33.32
C ALA A 348 22.92 16.83 31.82
N VAL A 349 22.07 17.59 31.10
CA VAL A 349 21.70 17.34 29.69
C VAL A 349 22.88 17.40 28.73
N GLU A 350 23.96 18.07 29.09
CA GLU A 350 25.22 18.13 28.35
C GLU A 350 25.84 16.75 28.13
N ARG A 351 25.53 15.76 28.99
CA ARG A 351 25.95 14.37 28.87
C ARG A 351 25.30 13.65 27.70
N VAL A 352 24.12 14.08 27.24
CA VAL A 352 23.42 13.44 26.12
C VAL A 352 24.20 13.72 24.85
N GLU A 353 24.87 12.71 24.30
CA GLU A 353 25.60 12.82 23.03
C GLU A 353 24.65 12.71 21.83
N ARG A 354 23.59 11.91 22.00
CA ARG A 354 22.62 11.62 20.96
C ARG A 354 21.29 11.20 21.57
N LEU A 355 20.21 11.73 21.03
CA LEU A 355 18.84 11.35 21.32
C LEU A 355 18.17 10.84 20.05
N VAL A 356 17.67 9.61 20.09
CA VAL A 356 16.86 9.00 19.02
C VAL A 356 15.47 8.72 19.60
N MET A 357 14.43 9.18 18.92
CA MET A 357 13.05 9.00 19.39
C MET A 357 12.17 8.45 18.30
N THR A 358 11.21 7.60 18.69
CA THR A 358 10.15 7.13 17.80
C THR A 358 8.83 7.02 18.55
N SER A 359 7.73 7.22 17.82
CA SER A 359 6.38 6.93 18.26
C SER A 359 5.71 6.02 17.24
N SER A 360 4.82 5.13 17.69
CA SER A 360 4.11 4.22 16.79
C SER A 360 2.93 4.89 16.09
N LEU A 361 2.27 5.83 16.79
CA LEU A 361 1.23 6.66 16.20
C LEU A 361 1.85 7.86 15.48
N THR A 362 1.36 8.09 14.27
CA THR A 362 1.78 9.18 13.37
C THR A 362 0.61 10.07 12.95
N GLY A 363 -0.54 9.92 13.60
CA GLY A 363 -1.78 10.63 13.32
C GLY A 363 -2.83 10.43 14.42
N PRO A 364 -4.07 10.93 14.22
CA PRO A 364 -5.09 10.97 15.27
C PRO A 364 -5.61 9.59 15.68
N ASN A 365 -5.75 8.68 14.71
CA ASN A 365 -6.46 7.40 14.91
C ASN A 365 -5.60 6.16 14.68
N ALA A 366 -4.48 6.27 13.96
CA ALA A 366 -3.61 5.15 13.61
C ALA A 366 -2.18 5.60 13.30
N GLY A 367 -1.25 4.64 13.26
CA GLY A 367 0.10 4.83 12.73
C GLY A 367 0.16 4.48 11.24
N ASP A 368 0.88 5.26 10.45
CA ASP A 368 1.33 4.90 9.11
C ASP A 368 2.87 4.78 9.15
N PRO A 369 3.44 3.58 8.88
CA PRO A 369 4.89 3.35 8.89
C PRO A 369 5.64 4.15 7.80
N ARG A 370 4.94 4.86 6.90
CA ARG A 370 5.53 5.73 5.88
C ARG A 370 5.59 7.20 6.31
N GLN A 371 4.90 7.56 7.38
CA GLN A 371 4.92 8.91 7.95
C GLN A 371 6.00 9.01 9.03
N PRO A 372 6.56 10.22 9.28
CA PRO A 372 7.49 10.42 10.38
C PRO A 372 6.80 10.18 11.73
N SER A 373 7.57 9.67 12.70
CA SER A 373 7.13 9.58 14.10
C SER A 373 6.75 10.96 14.62
N LEU A 374 5.70 11.09 15.42
CA LEU A 374 5.30 12.35 16.06
C LEU A 374 5.93 12.46 17.45
N VAL A 375 7.18 12.92 17.47
CA VAL A 375 7.99 13.03 18.67
C VAL A 375 8.70 14.38 18.72
N GLY A 376 8.94 14.86 19.93
CA GLY A 376 9.74 16.06 20.16
C GLY A 376 10.49 16.02 21.47
N ALA A 377 11.45 16.91 21.62
CA ALA A 377 12.15 17.09 22.88
C ALA A 377 12.43 18.57 23.16
N THR A 378 12.55 18.89 24.45
CA THR A 378 13.07 20.17 24.94
C THR A 378 14.31 19.91 25.80
N GLY A 379 15.20 20.91 25.91
CA GLY A 379 16.41 20.82 26.74
C GLY A 379 17.62 20.14 26.08
N ILE A 380 17.45 19.57 24.88
CA ILE A 380 18.54 18.97 24.08
C ILE A 380 18.71 19.79 22.79
N PRO A 381 19.93 20.13 22.36
CA PRO A 381 20.14 20.90 21.13
C PRO A 381 19.88 20.06 19.87
N HIS A 382 19.47 20.72 18.78
CA HIS A 382 19.00 20.07 17.54
C HIS A 382 20.04 19.13 16.91
N ASP A 383 21.32 19.48 16.93
CA ASP A 383 22.42 18.68 16.38
C ASP A 383 22.63 17.33 17.09
N ARG A 384 22.09 17.19 18.31
CA ARG A 384 22.13 15.94 19.10
C ARG A 384 20.82 15.14 19.02
N ILE A 385 19.83 15.59 18.26
CA ILE A 385 18.56 14.86 18.08
C ILE A 385 18.53 14.23 16.69
N THR A 386 18.25 12.94 16.62
CA THR A 386 17.96 12.24 15.38
C THR A 386 16.46 12.05 15.24
N LEU A 387 15.87 12.79 14.29
CA LEU A 387 14.47 12.66 13.90
C LEU A 387 14.38 11.69 12.72
N LEU A 388 13.72 10.55 12.94
CA LEU A 388 13.55 9.53 11.91
C LEU A 388 12.53 10.00 10.86
N SER A 389 12.83 9.78 9.59
CA SER A 389 11.95 10.19 8.48
C SER A 389 10.72 9.28 8.33
N ARG A 390 10.72 8.13 9.01
CA ARG A 390 9.61 7.18 9.07
C ARG A 390 9.44 6.69 10.50
N SER A 391 8.21 6.32 10.84
CA SER A 391 7.88 5.65 12.10
C SER A 391 8.19 4.15 12.03
N ASN A 392 8.11 3.49 13.19
CA ASN A 392 8.27 2.03 13.32
C ASN A 392 9.60 1.45 12.80
N CYS A 393 10.65 2.25 12.65
CA CYS A 393 12.02 1.75 12.42
C CYS A 393 12.44 0.71 13.48
N PHE A 394 11.92 0.89 14.70
CA PHE A 394 11.85 -0.08 15.77
C PHE A 394 10.55 0.16 16.53
N GLY A 395 9.99 -0.90 17.10
CA GLY A 395 8.71 -0.85 17.80
C GLY A 395 8.85 -0.28 19.22
N TYR A 396 7.76 0.28 19.74
CA TYR A 396 7.66 0.54 21.17
C TYR A 396 7.59 -0.77 21.95
N PHE A 397 7.88 -0.69 23.24
CA PHE A 397 7.67 -1.77 24.18
C PHE A 397 7.34 -1.16 25.54
N SER A 398 6.48 -1.83 26.31
CA SER A 398 6.10 -1.42 27.67
C SER A 398 6.54 -2.43 28.74
N GLU A 399 7.11 -3.57 28.32
CA GLU A 399 7.58 -4.65 29.17
C GLU A 399 8.97 -5.11 28.72
N ALA A 400 9.83 -5.44 29.68
CA ALA A 400 11.14 -6.02 29.44
C ALA A 400 11.39 -7.12 30.49
N PRO A 401 11.76 -8.36 30.07
CA PRO A 401 11.94 -8.77 28.68
C PRO A 401 10.61 -8.97 27.93
N SER A 402 10.57 -8.58 26.65
CA SER A 402 9.51 -8.91 25.69
C SER A 402 10.08 -9.13 24.28
N SER A 403 9.33 -9.72 23.37
CA SER A 403 9.78 -9.87 21.96
C SER A 403 10.11 -8.52 21.33
N ALA A 404 9.27 -7.50 21.58
CA ALA A 404 9.48 -6.14 21.10
C ALA A 404 10.73 -5.48 21.72
N SER A 405 10.98 -5.66 23.03
CA SER A 405 12.18 -5.10 23.67
C SER A 405 13.46 -5.76 23.15
N LEU A 406 13.44 -7.07 22.89
CA LEU A 406 14.57 -7.81 22.32
C LEU A 406 14.85 -7.42 20.87
N GLN A 407 13.81 -7.29 20.04
CA GLN A 407 13.95 -6.83 18.65
C GLN A 407 14.52 -5.41 18.59
N THR A 408 14.03 -4.52 19.46
CA THR A 408 14.52 -3.14 19.53
C THR A 408 15.96 -3.08 20.01
N ALA A 409 16.31 -3.81 21.07
CA ALA A 409 17.70 -3.89 21.54
C ALA A 409 18.65 -4.43 20.46
N ALA A 410 18.23 -5.45 19.69
CA ALA A 410 19.00 -5.97 18.56
C ALA A 410 19.15 -4.93 17.43
N PHE A 411 18.08 -4.20 17.09
CA PHE A 411 18.14 -3.12 16.11
C PHE A 411 19.15 -2.04 16.52
N ILE A 412 19.12 -1.61 17.79
CA ILE A 412 20.07 -0.62 18.32
C ILE A 412 21.49 -1.17 18.33
N THR A 413 21.68 -2.43 18.73
CA THR A 413 23.00 -3.09 18.66
C THR A 413 23.59 -3.05 17.24
N ASN A 414 22.78 -3.42 16.24
CA ASN A 414 23.22 -3.49 14.85
C ASN A 414 23.43 -2.10 14.22
N SER A 415 22.62 -1.11 14.60
CA SER A 415 22.62 0.21 13.95
C SER A 415 23.53 1.21 14.67
N ALA A 416 23.44 1.29 15.99
CA ALA A 416 24.29 2.16 16.81
C ALA A 416 25.67 1.55 17.09
N GLY A 417 25.84 0.23 16.88
CA GLY A 417 27.11 -0.49 17.05
C GLY A 417 27.42 -0.96 18.47
N LYS A 418 26.53 -0.69 19.44
CA LYS A 418 26.67 -1.09 20.85
C LYS A 418 25.32 -1.54 21.41
N PRO A 419 25.28 -2.60 22.23
CA PRO A 419 24.05 -3.01 22.90
C PRO A 419 23.63 -1.99 23.96
N PRO A 420 22.32 -1.91 24.31
CA PRO A 420 21.88 -1.11 25.44
C PRO A 420 22.51 -1.57 26.76
N ASP A 421 23.09 -0.63 27.51
CA ASP A 421 23.57 -0.84 28.87
C ASP A 421 22.41 -0.88 29.86
N VAL A 422 21.37 -0.09 29.59
CA VAL A 422 20.17 0.03 30.42
C VAL A 422 18.94 -0.04 29.54
N ILE A 423 17.99 -0.90 29.93
CA ILE A 423 16.66 -1.00 29.34
C ILE A 423 15.65 -0.70 30.46
N ALA A 424 14.93 0.41 30.34
CA ALA A 424 13.90 0.79 31.31
C ALA A 424 12.56 0.97 30.60
N THR A 425 11.50 0.44 31.18
CA THR A 425 10.19 0.44 30.54
C THR A 425 9.04 0.37 31.52
N ARG A 426 7.93 1.00 31.16
CA ARG A 426 6.65 0.92 31.89
C ARG A 426 5.53 1.33 30.95
N TYR A 427 4.31 0.83 31.19
CA TYR A 427 3.16 1.17 30.35
C TYR A 427 2.85 2.67 30.34
N SER A 428 2.62 3.26 31.52
CA SER A 428 2.45 4.70 31.72
C SER A 428 3.50 5.24 32.68
N ILE A 429 4.05 6.41 32.38
CA ILE A 429 5.18 7.00 33.11
C ILE A 429 4.97 8.48 33.40
N ALA A 430 5.46 8.94 34.56
CA ALA A 430 5.58 10.37 34.85
C ALA A 430 6.99 10.90 34.55
N SER A 431 8.03 10.11 34.86
CA SER A 431 9.41 10.46 34.55
C SER A 431 10.32 9.24 34.43
N PHE A 432 11.41 9.39 33.67
CA PHE A 432 12.59 8.54 33.73
C PHE A 432 13.78 9.31 34.30
N SER A 433 14.62 8.63 35.07
CA SER A 433 15.97 9.11 35.40
C SER A 433 17.01 8.27 34.67
N ILE A 434 17.98 8.93 34.05
CA ILE A 434 19.02 8.27 33.24
C ILE A 434 20.42 8.67 33.70
N PRO A 435 21.41 7.75 33.70
CA PRO A 435 21.32 6.39 33.17
C PRO A 435 20.72 5.34 34.12
N SER A 436 20.37 5.64 35.38
CA SER A 436 19.91 4.61 36.33
C SER A 436 18.73 3.77 35.86
N GLY A 437 17.87 4.31 34.98
CA GLY A 437 16.64 3.66 34.53
C GLY A 437 15.52 3.74 35.57
N THR A 438 15.67 4.56 36.61
CA THR A 438 14.64 4.76 37.64
C THR A 438 13.39 5.38 37.01
N ILE A 439 12.22 4.85 37.37
CA ILE A 439 10.93 5.28 36.81
C ILE A 439 10.05 5.84 37.92
N GLU A 440 9.51 7.04 37.74
CA GLU A 440 8.45 7.56 38.59
C GLU A 440 7.10 7.43 37.88
N SER A 441 6.06 7.03 38.61
CA SER A 441 4.67 7.07 38.14
C SER A 441 3.81 7.88 39.10
N ALA A 442 2.89 8.68 38.56
CA ALA A 442 1.95 9.46 39.35
C ALA A 442 0.95 8.57 40.12
N VAL A 443 0.70 7.34 39.64
CA VAL A 443 -0.27 6.41 40.25
C VAL A 443 0.27 5.79 41.55
N GLU A 444 1.58 5.57 41.65
CA GLU A 444 2.21 5.01 42.87
C GLU A 444 2.15 5.95 44.08
N GLN A 445 1.99 7.25 43.84
CA GLN A 445 1.82 8.24 44.91
C GLN A 445 0.39 8.32 45.46
N ARG A 446 -0.61 7.71 44.80
CA ARG A 446 -1.98 7.61 45.32
C ARG A 446 -2.07 6.39 46.24
N GLN A 447 -1.93 6.58 47.55
CA GLN A 447 -2.18 5.53 48.54
C GLN A 447 -3.52 4.85 48.27
N LYS A 448 -3.52 3.52 48.11
CA LYS A 448 -4.72 2.74 47.79
C LYS A 448 -5.75 2.88 48.91
N LEU A 449 -6.96 3.31 48.57
CA LEU A 449 -8.13 3.19 49.42
C LEU A 449 -8.57 1.72 49.45
N VAL A 450 -8.50 1.06 50.60
CA VAL A 450 -8.96 -0.32 50.76
C VAL A 450 -10.35 -0.29 51.39
N ILE A 451 -11.38 -0.63 50.62
CA ILE A 451 -12.72 -0.86 51.15
C ILE A 451 -12.80 -2.34 51.54
N ARG A 452 -12.73 -2.61 52.85
CA ARG A 452 -12.87 -3.95 53.42
C ARG A 452 -14.29 -4.13 53.95
N LYS A 453 -14.96 -5.21 53.58
CA LYS A 453 -16.28 -5.55 54.10
C LYS A 453 -16.16 -6.70 55.07
N ASP A 454 -16.33 -6.42 56.36
CA ASP A 454 -16.29 -7.42 57.43
C ASP A 454 -17.64 -7.45 58.14
N GLU A 455 -18.26 -8.64 58.23
CA GLU A 455 -19.48 -8.89 59.02
C GLU A 455 -20.64 -7.90 58.77
N GLY A 456 -20.83 -7.49 57.52
CA GLY A 456 -21.90 -6.56 57.14
C GLY A 456 -21.55 -5.07 57.30
N THR A 457 -20.36 -4.76 57.81
CA THR A 457 -19.84 -3.39 57.96
C THR A 457 -18.79 -3.10 56.88
N LEU A 458 -18.90 -1.92 56.24
CA LEU A 458 -17.90 -1.44 55.26
C LEU A 458 -16.87 -0.57 55.97
N ASN A 459 -15.65 -1.09 56.10
CA ASN A 459 -14.50 -0.40 56.67
C ASN A 459 -13.65 0.19 55.53
N ILE A 460 -13.53 1.52 55.49
CA ILE A 460 -12.64 2.21 54.56
C ILE A 460 -11.29 2.42 55.26
N ILE A 461 -10.25 1.73 54.80
CA ILE A 461 -8.92 1.73 55.37
C ILE A 461 -7.97 2.44 54.39
N GLY A 462 -7.35 3.53 54.82
CA GLY A 462 -6.44 4.35 54.00
C GLY A 462 -6.43 5.81 54.45
N ASN A 463 -5.69 6.67 53.74
CA ASN A 463 -5.69 8.11 54.01
C ASN A 463 -7.00 8.76 53.55
N LEU A 464 -7.82 9.17 54.51
CA LEU A 464 -9.13 9.80 54.27
C LEU A 464 -9.02 11.24 53.74
N ALA A 465 -7.83 11.87 53.76
CA ALA A 465 -7.63 13.23 53.26
C ALA A 465 -7.81 13.37 51.73
N ASN A 466 -7.88 12.24 51.00
CA ASN A 466 -8.12 12.20 49.56
C ASN A 466 -9.53 11.71 49.19
N ILE A 467 -10.45 11.57 50.15
CA ILE A 467 -11.86 11.25 49.86
C ILE A 467 -12.59 12.56 49.52
N LEU A 468 -12.79 12.79 48.22
CA LEU A 468 -13.72 13.79 47.70
C LEU A 468 -15.08 13.14 47.46
N ILE A 469 -16.07 13.39 48.34
CA ILE A 469 -17.48 13.16 47.99
C ILE A 469 -17.95 14.39 47.24
N GLN A 470 -17.92 14.34 45.91
CA GLN A 470 -18.27 15.49 45.08
C GLN A 470 -19.61 15.30 44.39
N SER A 471 -20.54 16.20 44.72
CA SER A 471 -21.81 16.36 44.00
C SER A 471 -21.65 17.47 42.95
N GLY A 472 -21.10 17.13 41.77
CA GLY A 472 -21.02 17.95 40.54
C GLY A 472 -19.91 19.03 40.45
N PRO A 473 -19.55 19.56 39.24
CA PRO A 473 -20.06 19.29 37.89
C PRO A 473 -18.95 18.85 36.91
N SER A 474 -18.73 17.55 36.74
CA SER A 474 -18.57 16.86 35.45
C SER A 474 -17.72 15.60 35.63
N ARG A 475 -18.19 14.48 35.05
CA ARG A 475 -17.35 13.28 34.90
C ARG A 475 -16.05 13.58 34.16
N ALA A 476 -16.02 14.64 33.34
CA ALA A 476 -14.84 15.03 32.57
C ALA A 476 -13.61 15.33 33.43
N LYS A 477 -13.74 16.05 34.56
CA LYS A 477 -12.58 16.37 35.41
C LYS A 477 -12.07 15.15 36.17
N GLU A 478 -12.97 14.33 36.70
CA GLU A 478 -12.60 13.06 37.35
C GLU A 478 -11.93 12.09 36.36
N GLU A 479 -12.47 11.97 35.15
CA GLU A 479 -11.87 11.17 34.10
C GLU A 479 -10.53 11.73 33.62
N MET A 480 -10.38 13.05 33.53
CA MET A 480 -9.09 13.69 33.26
C MET A 480 -8.07 13.28 34.32
N ASP A 481 -8.39 13.40 35.61
CA ASP A 481 -7.48 13.06 36.70
C ASP A 481 -7.24 11.55 36.85
N ARG A 482 -8.12 10.72 36.27
CA ARG A 482 -7.97 9.26 36.17
C ARG A 482 -7.05 8.84 35.03
N PHE A 483 -7.27 9.37 33.83
CA PHE A 483 -6.53 8.99 32.62
C PHE A 483 -5.21 9.75 32.47
N PHE A 484 -5.14 10.96 32.99
CA PHE A 484 -3.97 11.84 32.91
C PHE A 484 -3.62 12.36 34.31
N PRO A 485 -3.13 11.48 35.21
CA PRO A 485 -2.84 11.87 36.60
C PRO A 485 -1.72 12.92 36.71
N GLY A 486 -0.89 13.08 35.68
CA GLY A 486 0.09 14.17 35.54
C GLY A 486 -0.50 15.48 35.00
N GLY A 487 -1.79 15.51 34.65
CA GLY A 487 -2.49 16.71 34.18
C GLY A 487 -2.08 17.15 32.78
N VAL A 488 -2.10 18.47 32.55
CA VAL A 488 -1.62 19.11 31.31
C VAL A 488 -0.33 19.83 31.65
N THR A 489 0.72 19.50 30.91
CA THR A 489 2.03 20.12 31.01
C THR A 489 2.12 21.28 30.02
N GLU A 490 2.39 22.47 30.55
CA GLU A 490 2.66 23.64 29.73
C GLU A 490 4.02 23.53 29.05
N ILE A 491 4.04 23.70 27.72
CA ILE A 491 5.24 23.61 26.88
C ILE A 491 5.30 24.82 25.97
N ASP A 492 6.45 25.51 25.96
CA ASP A 492 6.72 26.54 24.95
C ASP A 492 6.94 25.89 23.58
N PRO A 493 6.07 26.13 22.57
CA PRO A 493 6.21 25.51 21.26
C PRO A 493 7.55 25.83 20.58
N ASN A 494 8.16 26.99 20.85
CA ASN A 494 9.42 27.39 20.21
C ASN A 494 10.64 26.68 20.81
N ALA A 495 10.51 26.12 22.01
CA ALA A 495 11.58 25.38 22.68
C ALA A 495 11.63 23.90 22.22
N VAL A 496 10.62 23.43 21.47
CA VAL A 496 10.50 22.03 21.06
C VAL A 496 11.22 21.80 19.73
N ILE A 497 12.13 20.83 19.73
CA ILE A 497 12.68 20.27 18.50
C ILE A 497 11.91 18.99 18.19
N ALA A 498 11.17 18.99 17.09
CA ALA A 498 10.25 17.92 16.73
C ALA A 498 10.35 17.54 15.25
N SER A 499 9.79 16.38 14.93
CA SER A 499 9.69 15.82 13.58
C SER A 499 8.72 16.57 12.65
N ALA A 500 7.82 17.38 13.20
CA ALA A 500 6.88 18.22 12.46
C ALA A 500 6.59 19.52 13.22
N ALA A 501 5.81 20.41 12.60
CA ALA A 501 5.47 21.72 13.18
C ALA A 501 4.79 21.59 14.55
N VAL A 502 5.21 22.43 15.51
CA VAL A 502 4.67 22.44 16.87
C VAL A 502 3.79 23.68 17.04
N THR A 503 2.55 23.50 17.50
CA THR A 503 1.60 24.60 17.70
C THR A 503 0.79 24.42 18.98
N PRO A 504 0.39 25.49 19.69
CA PRO A 504 -0.56 25.37 20.80
C PRO A 504 -1.88 24.75 20.36
N TYR A 505 -2.54 24.00 21.25
CA TYR A 505 -3.89 23.52 20.99
C TYR A 505 -4.93 24.65 21.05
N ASP A 506 -5.84 24.69 20.08
CA ASP A 506 -7.05 25.52 20.16
C ASP A 506 -7.99 25.00 21.26
N VAL A 507 -8.16 23.67 21.27
CA VAL A 507 -8.86 22.90 22.29
C VAL A 507 -7.95 21.74 22.69
N LEU A 508 -7.67 21.61 23.99
CA LEU A 508 -6.81 20.55 24.51
C LEU A 508 -7.33 19.15 24.14
N PRO A 509 -6.47 18.12 24.05
CA PRO A 509 -6.90 16.78 23.70
C PRO A 509 -7.74 16.14 24.82
N SER A 510 -8.53 15.13 24.43
CA SER A 510 -9.23 14.22 25.33
C SER A 510 -10.05 14.94 26.41
N GLN A 511 -10.08 14.41 27.64
CA GLN A 511 -10.84 15.00 28.74
C GLN A 511 -10.38 16.41 29.13
N ALA A 512 -9.11 16.77 28.90
CA ALA A 512 -8.64 18.13 29.17
C ALA A 512 -9.35 19.17 28.29
N GLY A 513 -9.63 18.83 27.02
CA GLY A 513 -10.45 19.66 26.13
C GLY A 513 -11.89 19.81 26.61
N LEU A 514 -12.50 18.72 27.09
CA LEU A 514 -13.85 18.76 27.65
C LEU A 514 -13.92 19.68 28.88
N VAL A 515 -12.95 19.58 29.79
CA VAL A 515 -12.84 20.46 30.96
C VAL A 515 -12.65 21.92 30.53
N GLN A 516 -11.78 22.18 29.55
CA GLN A 516 -11.55 23.51 29.00
C GLN A 516 -12.83 24.11 28.41
N LEU A 517 -13.60 23.33 27.64
CA LEU A 517 -14.84 23.78 27.00
C LEU A 517 -15.96 24.01 28.01
N LEU A 518 -16.08 23.16 29.04
CA LEU A 518 -17.00 23.35 30.16
C LEU A 518 -16.67 24.63 30.93
N ALA A 519 -15.41 24.85 31.27
CA ALA A 519 -14.95 26.04 31.98
C ALA A 519 -15.20 27.33 31.18
N LYS A 520 -15.07 27.28 29.85
CA LYS A 520 -15.40 28.38 28.94
C LYS A 520 -16.90 28.53 28.66
N GLY A 521 -17.76 27.68 29.23
CA GLY A 521 -19.22 27.70 29.02
C GLY A 521 -19.66 27.40 27.58
N ARG A 522 -18.78 26.81 26.76
CA ARG A 522 -19.07 26.48 25.35
C ARG A 522 -19.92 25.20 25.23
N ILE A 523 -19.75 24.31 26.21
CA ILE A 523 -20.56 23.10 26.38
C ILE A 523 -21.09 23.03 27.82
N SER A 524 -22.14 22.26 28.02
CA SER A 524 -22.67 21.91 29.35
C SER A 524 -22.93 20.40 29.43
N GLN A 525 -22.74 19.77 30.58
CA GLN A 525 -23.05 18.35 30.75
C GLN A 525 -24.46 18.17 31.34
N ASN A 526 -25.29 17.32 30.73
CA ASN A 526 -26.63 17.01 31.24
C ASN A 526 -26.58 15.90 32.32
N ARG A 527 -27.74 15.52 32.88
CA ARG A 527 -27.84 14.47 33.92
C ARG A 527 -27.47 13.07 33.40
N ALA A 528 -27.59 12.82 32.11
CA ALA A 528 -27.18 11.56 31.48
C ALA A 528 -25.66 11.49 31.22
N GLY A 529 -24.94 12.60 31.42
CA GLY A 529 -23.51 12.70 31.17
C GLY A 529 -23.15 13.13 29.75
N GLU A 530 -24.13 13.48 28.93
CA GLU A 530 -23.92 13.93 27.54
C GLU A 530 -23.51 15.40 27.51
N PHE A 531 -22.64 15.76 26.55
CA PHE A 531 -22.13 17.10 26.38
C PHE A 531 -22.99 17.88 25.38
N VAL A 532 -23.75 18.83 25.90
CA VAL A 532 -24.62 19.72 25.13
C VAL A 532 -23.80 20.89 24.58
N VAL A 533 -23.68 20.95 23.26
CA VAL A 533 -22.92 21.96 22.51
C VAL A 533 -23.85 23.09 22.10
N ARG A 534 -23.59 24.29 22.62
CA ARG A 534 -24.46 25.48 22.42
C ARG A 534 -23.85 26.53 21.50
N GLN A 535 -22.58 26.38 21.15
CA GLN A 535 -21.80 27.32 20.35
C GLN A 535 -20.82 26.55 19.47
N LYS A 536 -20.28 27.18 18.42
CA LYS A 536 -19.25 26.53 17.58
C LYS A 536 -18.03 26.20 18.45
N ILE A 537 -17.58 24.95 18.37
CA ILE A 537 -16.38 24.43 19.05
C ILE A 537 -15.54 23.62 18.07
N ARG A 538 -14.37 23.18 18.54
CA ARG A 538 -13.61 22.06 17.96
C ARG A 538 -13.73 20.86 18.88
N PHE A 539 -13.85 19.64 18.34
CA PHE A 539 -13.78 18.44 19.16
C PHE A 539 -12.38 18.30 19.78
N PRO A 540 -12.28 17.94 21.07
CA PRO A 540 -11.02 17.50 21.64
C PRO A 540 -10.46 16.31 20.84
N ALA A 541 -9.17 16.36 20.52
CA ALA A 541 -8.47 15.27 19.86
C ALA A 541 -8.56 13.96 20.66
N ARG A 542 -8.59 12.82 19.95
CA ARG A 542 -8.49 11.45 20.52
C ARG A 542 -9.56 11.05 21.54
N LEU A 543 -10.80 11.46 21.33
CA LEU A 543 -11.96 10.91 22.07
C LEU A 543 -12.33 9.50 21.54
N THR A 544 -11.43 8.54 21.73
CA THR A 544 -11.53 7.15 21.27
C THR A 544 -11.56 6.16 22.43
N GLY A 545 -12.14 4.98 22.21
CA GLY A 545 -12.19 3.91 23.22
C GLY A 545 -12.80 4.37 24.55
N ALA A 546 -12.03 4.24 25.64
CA ALA A 546 -12.46 4.65 26.98
C ALA A 546 -12.59 6.19 27.17
N HIS A 547 -12.19 6.98 26.18
CA HIS A 547 -12.33 8.45 26.16
C HIS A 547 -13.52 8.92 25.31
N ALA A 548 -14.24 8.01 24.65
CA ALA A 548 -15.38 8.37 23.82
C ALA A 548 -16.54 8.91 24.68
N VAL A 549 -17.22 9.93 24.16
CA VAL A 549 -18.36 10.57 24.83
C VAL A 549 -19.53 10.76 23.86
N THR A 550 -20.65 11.31 24.34
CA THR A 550 -21.78 11.71 23.49
C THR A 550 -21.91 13.22 23.47
N PHE A 551 -21.95 13.80 22.28
CA PHE A 551 -22.22 15.21 22.03
C PHE A 551 -23.64 15.42 21.51
N LEU A 552 -24.34 16.40 22.06
CA LEU A 552 -25.64 16.87 21.58
C LEU A 552 -25.47 18.27 20.98
N ILE A 553 -25.53 18.38 19.66
CA ILE A 553 -25.41 19.66 18.95
C ILE A 553 -26.80 20.28 18.87
N MET A 554 -26.98 21.41 19.58
CA MET A 554 -28.26 22.10 19.65
C MET A 554 -28.62 22.75 18.30
N LYS A 555 -29.92 22.92 18.05
CA LYS A 555 -30.43 23.54 16.83
C LYS A 555 -29.80 24.91 16.57
N GLY A 556 -29.33 25.12 15.34
CA GLY A 556 -28.71 26.37 14.89
C GLY A 556 -27.22 26.50 15.22
N VAL A 557 -26.62 25.52 15.91
CA VAL A 557 -25.18 25.49 16.19
C VAL A 557 -24.45 24.84 15.00
N PRO A 558 -23.40 25.47 14.44
CA PRO A 558 -22.57 24.83 13.41
C PRO A 558 -21.94 23.54 13.92
N TYR A 559 -21.81 22.55 13.03
CA TYR A 559 -21.10 21.31 13.36
C TYR A 559 -19.65 21.63 13.78
N PRO A 560 -19.15 21.05 14.90
CA PRO A 560 -17.80 21.30 15.36
C PRO A 560 -16.71 20.93 14.34
N ASP A 561 -15.60 21.67 14.36
CA ASP A 561 -14.42 21.32 13.59
C ASP A 561 -13.67 20.14 14.27
N GLY A 562 -12.80 19.45 13.52
CA GLY A 562 -11.98 18.34 14.03
C GLY A 562 -12.68 16.97 14.02
N ASP A 563 -11.98 15.95 14.49
CA ASP A 563 -12.45 14.56 14.52
C ASP A 563 -13.07 14.20 15.89
N PRO A 564 -14.36 13.77 15.96
CA PRO A 564 -14.96 13.30 17.20
C PRO A 564 -14.40 11.95 17.70
N GLY A 565 -13.55 11.27 16.94
CA GLY A 565 -13.00 9.97 17.25
C GLY A 565 -14.08 8.89 17.27
N HIS A 566 -14.19 8.16 18.38
CA HIS A 566 -15.26 7.16 18.56
C HIS A 566 -16.49 7.74 19.26
N SER A 567 -16.51 9.05 19.55
CA SER A 567 -17.64 9.71 20.20
C SER A 567 -18.88 9.69 19.31
N CYS A 568 -20.06 9.61 19.95
CA CYS A 568 -21.32 9.77 19.25
C CYS A 568 -21.69 11.26 19.20
N VAL A 569 -22.16 11.72 18.05
CA VAL A 569 -22.58 13.11 17.82
C VAL A 569 -24.02 13.10 17.32
N ILE A 570 -24.93 13.69 18.09
CA ILE A 570 -26.36 13.77 17.75
C ILE A 570 -26.70 15.23 17.45
N VAL A 571 -27.24 15.50 16.27
CA VAL A 571 -27.63 16.86 15.84
C VAL A 571 -29.13 17.03 16.03
N GLU A 572 -29.54 17.93 16.93
CA GLU A 572 -30.95 18.14 17.27
C GLU A 572 -31.79 18.57 16.05
N GLY A 573 -31.21 19.40 15.16
CA GLY A 573 -31.92 19.95 14.01
C GLY A 573 -32.33 18.90 12.95
N SER A 574 -31.57 17.81 12.82
CA SER A 574 -31.83 16.72 11.86
C SER A 574 -32.24 15.41 12.53
N GLY A 575 -32.00 15.25 13.84
CA GLY A 575 -32.12 13.98 14.54
C GLY A 575 -31.08 12.94 14.11
N GLU A 576 -30.09 13.35 13.30
CA GLU A 576 -29.04 12.50 12.75
C GLU A 576 -28.00 12.18 13.82
N SER A 577 -27.67 10.89 13.96
CA SER A 577 -26.58 10.39 14.80
C SER A 577 -25.38 10.08 13.93
N LYS A 578 -24.23 10.69 14.21
CA LYS A 578 -22.95 10.48 13.52
C LYS A 578 -21.90 9.98 14.50
N GLY A 579 -21.13 8.97 14.10
CA GLY A 579 -20.01 8.44 14.87
C GLY A 579 -20.11 6.93 15.12
N ALA A 580 -18.95 6.27 15.19
CA ALA A 580 -18.86 4.82 15.32
C ALA A 580 -19.44 4.28 16.64
N GLY A 581 -19.49 5.12 17.68
CA GLY A 581 -20.03 4.76 19.00
C GLY A 581 -21.51 5.06 19.19
N CYS A 582 -22.25 5.51 18.17
CA CYS A 582 -23.66 5.78 18.33
C CYS A 582 -24.46 4.48 18.49
N PRO A 583 -25.35 4.37 19.50
CA PRO A 583 -26.21 3.20 19.63
C PRO A 583 -27.08 3.08 18.37
N SER A 584 -27.09 1.89 17.77
CA SER A 584 -28.05 1.55 16.72
C SER A 584 -29.46 1.72 17.28
N ARG A 585 -30.25 2.57 16.63
CA ARG A 585 -31.67 2.73 16.97
C ARG A 585 -32.47 1.49 16.61
#